data_AF-A0A6H0AAZ2-F1
#
_entry.id   AF-A0A6H0AAZ2-F1
#
_cell.length_a   1.000
_cell.length_b   1.000
_cell.length_c   1.000
_cell.angle_alpha   90.00
_cell.angle_beta   90.00
_cell.angle_gamma   90.00
#
_symmetry.space_group_name_H-M   'P 1'
#
loop_
_entity.id
_entity.type
_entity.pdbx_description
1 polymer ?
#
loop_
_entity_poly.entity_id
_entity_poly.type
_entity_poly.pdbx_seq_one_letter_code
_entity_poly.pdbx_strand_id
1 'polypeptide(L)' 'MHSENIAVYVGLDVHKETLAVAIAAPERLGEVRYYGTINNEA' A
#
# COMPACT_ATOMS: atom_id res chain seq x y z
N MET A 1 -15.34 -6.86 -20.41
CA MET A 1 -14.09 -6.38 -19.78
C MET A 1 -13.61 -7.51 -18.89
N HIS A 2 -12.50 -8.16 -19.23
CA HIS A 2 -11.88 -9.13 -18.31
C HIS A 2 -11.23 -8.29 -17.20
N SER A 3 -11.78 -8.37 -15.99
CA SER A 3 -11.07 -7.93 -14.80
C SER A 3 -9.97 -8.95 -14.54
N GLU A 4 -8.77 -8.67 -15.05
CA GLU A 4 -7.56 -9.31 -14.55
C GLU A 4 -7.57 -9.17 -13.02
N ASN A 5 -7.42 -10.28 -12.32
CA ASN A 5 -7.46 -10.30 -10.87
C ASN A 5 -6.11 -9.76 -10.37
N ILE A 6 -5.98 -8.43 -10.31
CA ILE A 6 -4.73 -7.78 -9.92
C ILE A 6 -4.51 -8.04 -8.43
N ALA A 7 -3.56 -8.90 -8.11
CA ALA A 7 -3.11 -9.09 -6.73
C ALA A 7 -2.20 -7.91 -6.35
N VAL A 8 -2.67 -7.04 -5.47
CA VAL A 8 -1.89 -5.94 -4.89
C VAL A 8 -1.63 -6.24 -3.43
N TYR A 9 -0.37 -6.10 -3.01
CA TYR A 9 0.02 -6.19 -1.61
C TYR A 9 0.11 -4.79 -1.02
N VAL A 10 -0.41 -4.62 0.19
CA VAL A 10 -0.40 -3.35 0.91
C VAL A 10 0.40 -3.50 2.19
N GLY A 11 1.47 -2.72 2.31
CA GLY A 11 2.22 -2.54 3.55
C GLY A 11 1.64 -1.38 4.33
N LEU A 12 1.33 -1.61 5.61
CA LEU A 12 0.79 -0.62 6.53
C LEU A 12 1.72 -0.47 7.72
N ASP A 13 2.25 0.73 7.92
CA ASP A 13 3.01 1.09 9.11
C ASP A 13 2.16 2.05 9.96
N VAL A 14 1.61 1.49 11.04
CA VAL A 14 0.58 2.12 11.88
C VAL A 14 1.25 2.76 13.10
N HIS A 15 1.09 4.07 13.25
CA HIS A 15 1.50 4.84 14.42
C HIS A 15 0.30 5.53 15.07
N LYS A 16 0.49 6.06 16.29
CA LYS A 16 -0.57 6.77 17.02
C LYS A 16 -1.14 7.95 16.22
N GLU A 17 -0.30 8.68 15.52
CA GLU A 17 -0.64 9.95 14.86
C GLU A 17 -0.82 9.80 13.35
N THR A 18 -0.24 8.76 12.76
CA THR A 18 -0.14 8.60 11.31
C THR A 18 -0.18 7.14 10.88
N LEU A 19 -0.59 6.91 9.63
CA LEU A 19 -0.53 5.63 8.96
C LEU A 19 0.22 5.81 7.64
N ALA A 20 1.40 5.20 7.52
CA ALA A 20 2.13 5.18 6.25
C ALA A 20 1.71 3.96 5.42
N VAL A 21 1.47 4.20 4.13
CA VAL A 21 0.96 3.19 3.18
C VAL A 21 1.99 2.96 2.09
N ALA A 22 2.30 1.70 1.83
CA ALA A 22 3.12 1.27 0.72
C ALA A 22 2.41 0.18 -0.10
N ILE A 23 2.69 0.15 -1.41
CA ILE A 23 2.07 -0.77 -2.36
C ILE A 23 3.15 -1.58 -3.06
N ALA A 24 2.90 -2.88 -3.21
CA ALA A 24 3.72 -3.78 -4.01
C ALA A 24 2.86 -4.61 -4.95
N ALA A 25 3.42 -4.92 -6.13
CA ALA A 25 2.79 -5.78 -7.13
C ALA A 25 3.73 -6.98 -7.42
N PRO A 26 3.19 -8.21 -7.53
CA PRO A 26 4.01 -9.41 -7.72
C PRO A 26 4.85 -9.36 -9.00
N GLU A 27 4.37 -8.67 -10.04
CA GLU A 27 5.07 -8.54 -11.32
C GLU A 27 6.31 -7.63 -11.25
N ARG A 28 6.48 -6.90 -10.14
CA ARG A 28 7.55 -5.90 -9.97
C ARG A 28 8.73 -6.39 -9.14
N LEU A 29 8.93 -7.72 -9.06
CA LEU A 29 10.14 -8.35 -8.49
C LEU A 29 10.54 -7.80 -7.10
N GLY A 30 9.57 -7.60 -6.21
CA GLY A 30 9.83 -7.11 -4.86
C GLY A 30 9.94 -5.58 -4.74
N GLU A 31 9.64 -4.83 -5.80
CA GLU A 31 9.52 -3.39 -5.71
C GLU A 31 8.36 -2.98 -4.79
N VAL A 32 8.68 -2.13 -3.81
CA VAL A 32 7.73 -1.51 -2.89
C VAL A 32 7.72 -0.02 -3.17
N ARG A 33 6.53 0.55 -3.32
CA ARG A 33 6.35 1.99 -3.58
C ARG A 33 5.59 2.62 -2.45
N TYR A 34 6.16 3.67 -1.88
CA TYR A 34 5.46 4.51 -0.93
C TYR A 34 4.29 5.21 -1.62
N TYR A 35 3.10 5.08 -1.04
CA TYR A 35 1.87 5.66 -1.57
C TYR A 35 1.57 7.00 -0.89
N GLY A 36 1.69 7.06 0.44
CA GLY A 36 1.40 8.26 1.21
C GLY A 36 1.22 7.98 2.69
N THR A 37 0.97 9.06 3.43
CA THR A 37 0.63 9.02 4.85
C THR A 37 -0.78 9.54 5.05
N ILE A 38 -1.55 8.88 5.91
CA ILE A 38 -2.86 9.32 6.38
C ILE A 38 -2.67 9.80 7.83
N ASN A 39 -3.17 11.01 8.14
CA ASN A 39 -3.17 11.53 9.50
C ASN A 39 -4.29 10.88 10.32
N ASN A 40 -4.02 10.59 11.58
CA ASN A 40 -5.05 10.19 12.53
C ASN A 40 -5.72 11.45 13.12
N GLU A 41 -6.92 11.75 12.64
CA GLU A 41 -7.69 12.94 13.05
C GLU A 41 -8.80 12.62 14.08
N ALA A 42 -8.69 11.47 14.76
CA ALA A 42 -9.64 11.02 15.77
C ALA A 42 -9.55 11.79 17.10
#